data_AF-A0A7K4B2A6-F1
#
_entry.id   AF-A0A7K4B2A6-F1
#
_cell.length_a   1.000
_cell.length_b   1.000
_cell.length_c   1.000
_cell.angle_alpha   90.00
_cell.angle_beta   90.00
_cell.angle_gamma   90.00
#
_symmetry.space_group_name_H-M   'P 1'
#
loop_
_entity.id
_entity.type
_entity.pdbx_description
1 polymer ?
#
loop_
_entity_poly.entity_id
_entity_poly.type
_entity_poly.pdbx_seq_one_letter_code
_entity_poly.pdbx_strand_id
1 'polypeptide(L)'
;MGKSQPRFNLPLPFILLLASSLGCIGITIGFLEIGYTIIFQNLYYIPIVLACFFYLRKGFLFSCILSLIYFSLMIIYTRDMNIALEAGIRVIIFVGVAGVVTYLSEVIRKSQDDLSRVSSFQEKIIENASVWVMAVDINGIVHLWNTAAELISGYQKEEVLGEKTIWKSMHPDPKTGEMIMHTILNAISSGTELKSFETPIQAKNGDKRIISWNIKELPEIKDEDKKYLAIGIDITEKVESRRELKKSRERWAEIFSKSLNPIALYQAVDDGADFVFTDINPALERVEKLPKEEVVGRKITEIFPG
;
A
#
# COMPACT_ATOMS: atom_id res chain seq x y z
N MET A 1 -48.51 -3.27 -9.29
CA MET A 1 -48.35 -2.55 -8.01
C MET A 1 -48.31 -3.56 -6.86
N GLY A 2 -47.12 -4.09 -6.54
CA GLY A 2 -46.92 -4.96 -5.38
C GLY A 2 -46.15 -4.18 -4.32
N LYS A 3 -46.81 -3.82 -3.21
CA LYS A 3 -46.14 -3.24 -2.04
C LYS A 3 -45.34 -4.36 -1.36
N SER A 4 -44.01 -4.30 -1.44
CA SER A 4 -43.13 -5.11 -0.61
C SER A 4 -43.29 -4.67 0.85
N GLN A 5 -43.75 -5.58 1.71
CA GLN A 5 -43.73 -5.35 3.16
C GLN A 5 -42.27 -5.34 3.66
N PRO A 6 -41.89 -4.44 4.56
CA PRO A 6 -40.59 -4.48 5.19
C PRO A 6 -40.55 -5.66 6.18
N ARG A 7 -39.80 -6.72 5.83
CA ARG A 7 -39.42 -7.74 6.82
C ARG A 7 -38.46 -7.07 7.82
N PHE A 8 -38.97 -6.76 9.00
CA PHE A 8 -38.15 -6.40 10.17
C PHE A 8 -37.32 -7.62 10.58
N ASN A 9 -36.23 -7.90 9.87
CA ASN A 9 -35.23 -8.85 10.32
C ASN A 9 -34.42 -8.17 11.43
N LEU A 10 -34.79 -8.43 12.68
CA LEU A 10 -33.98 -8.06 13.83
C LEU A 10 -32.60 -8.73 13.71
N PRO A 11 -31.51 -8.04 14.08
CA PRO A 11 -30.17 -8.61 13.98
C PRO A 11 -30.05 -9.84 14.87
N LEU A 12 -29.43 -10.93 14.36
CA LEU A 12 -29.30 -12.21 15.06
C LEU A 12 -28.77 -12.08 16.51
N PRO A 13 -27.75 -11.24 16.81
CA PRO A 13 -27.31 -11.04 18.19
C PRO A 13 -28.38 -10.46 19.12
N PHE A 14 -29.27 -9.61 18.60
CA PHE A 14 -30.37 -9.05 19.37
C PHE A 14 -31.44 -10.09 19.67
N ILE A 15 -31.77 -10.95 18.71
CA ILE A 15 -32.70 -12.07 18.89
C ILE A 15 -32.15 -13.04 19.95
N LEU A 16 -30.88 -13.41 19.86
CA LEU A 16 -30.21 -14.29 20.83
C LEU A 16 -30.19 -13.67 22.23
N LEU A 17 -29.91 -12.36 22.33
CA LEU A 17 -29.94 -11.64 23.60
C LEU A 17 -31.33 -11.65 24.22
N LEU A 18 -32.37 -11.34 23.43
CA LEU A 18 -33.76 -11.36 23.91
C LEU A 18 -34.20 -12.77 24.33
N ALA A 19 -33.94 -13.77 23.49
CA ALA A 19 -34.33 -15.16 23.76
C ALA A 19 -33.65 -15.70 25.02
N SER A 20 -32.35 -15.47 25.18
CA SER A 20 -31.61 -15.90 26.38
C SER A 20 -32.06 -15.16 27.65
N SER A 21 -32.36 -13.86 27.55
CA SER A 21 -32.84 -13.06 28.68
C SER A 21 -34.26 -13.45 29.11
N LEU A 22 -35.18 -13.62 28.16
CA LEU A 22 -36.55 -14.07 28.46
C LEU A 22 -36.55 -15.50 28.98
N GLY A 23 -35.71 -16.37 28.40
CA GLY A 23 -35.54 -17.75 28.87
C GLY A 23 -35.04 -17.81 30.31
N CYS A 24 -34.02 -17.04 30.68
CA CYS A 24 -33.50 -17.07 32.04
C CYS A 24 -34.48 -16.50 33.07
N ILE A 25 -35.20 -15.43 32.74
CA ILE A 25 -36.24 -14.86 33.61
C ILE A 25 -37.41 -15.85 33.76
N GLY A 26 -37.90 -16.43 32.67
CA GLY A 26 -39.02 -17.37 32.68
C GLY A 26 -38.71 -18.64 33.48
N ILE A 27 -37.53 -19.21 33.30
CA ILE A 27 -37.06 -20.35 34.09
C ILE A 27 -36.96 -19.96 35.58
N THR A 28 -36.41 -18.79 35.88
CA THR A 28 -36.29 -18.30 37.27
C THR A 28 -37.65 -18.19 37.95
N ILE A 29 -38.65 -17.60 37.29
CA ILE A 29 -40.02 -17.48 37.80
C ILE A 29 -40.64 -18.86 38.03
N GLY A 30 -40.57 -19.76 37.04
CA GLY A 30 -41.17 -21.10 37.15
C GLY A 30 -40.59 -21.93 38.29
N PHE A 31 -39.28 -21.86 38.53
CA PHE A 31 -38.65 -22.55 39.66
C PHE A 31 -39.04 -21.95 41.01
N LEU A 32 -39.11 -20.63 41.10
CA LEU A 32 -39.55 -19.93 42.31
C LEU A 32 -41.01 -20.24 42.68
N GLU A 33 -41.90 -20.40 41.69
CA GLU A 33 -43.30 -20.80 41.92
C GLU A 33 -43.45 -22.20 42.48
N ILE A 34 -42.56 -23.13 42.08
CA ILE A 34 -42.55 -24.52 42.57
C ILE A 34 -41.83 -24.61 43.95
N GLY A 35 -41.29 -23.49 44.46
CA GLY A 35 -40.60 -23.43 45.75
C GLY A 35 -39.15 -23.93 45.71
N TYR A 36 -38.60 -24.18 44.53
CA TYR A 36 -37.19 -24.54 44.37
C TYR A 36 -36.32 -23.27 44.32
N THR A 37 -35.55 -23.05 45.38
CA THR A 37 -34.65 -21.89 45.50
C THR A 37 -33.27 -22.11 44.89
N ILE A 38 -32.95 -23.35 44.50
CA ILE A 38 -31.74 -23.69 43.72
C ILE A 38 -31.97 -23.29 42.27
N ILE A 39 -31.88 -22.00 41.99
CA ILE A 39 -32.00 -21.46 40.63
C ILE A 39 -30.67 -21.64 39.91
N PHE A 40 -30.73 -22.01 38.62
CA PHE A 40 -29.58 -22.00 37.70
C PHE A 40 -29.14 -20.56 37.38
N GLN A 41 -28.63 -19.86 38.39
CA GLN A 41 -28.04 -18.53 38.31
C GLN A 41 -27.00 -18.37 37.18
N ASN A 42 -26.31 -19.46 36.84
CA ASN A 42 -25.31 -19.47 35.78
C ASN A 42 -25.92 -19.17 34.39
N LEU A 43 -27.24 -19.33 34.23
CA LEU A 43 -27.94 -19.02 33.00
C LEU A 43 -27.94 -17.52 32.68
N TYR A 44 -27.84 -16.65 33.70
CA TYR A 44 -27.76 -15.19 33.51
C TYR A 44 -26.43 -14.72 32.92
N TYR A 45 -25.35 -15.52 33.01
CA TYR A 45 -24.09 -15.15 32.36
C TYR A 45 -24.20 -15.11 30.84
N ILE A 46 -25.06 -15.94 30.23
CA ILE A 46 -25.23 -15.98 28.77
C ILE A 46 -25.74 -14.63 28.22
N PRO A 47 -26.89 -14.09 28.65
CA PRO A 47 -27.35 -12.78 28.17
C PRO A 47 -26.42 -11.64 28.59
N ILE A 48 -25.78 -11.72 29.77
CA ILE A 48 -24.80 -10.70 30.21
C ILE A 48 -23.60 -10.64 29.26
N VAL A 49 -23.00 -11.79 28.95
CA VAL A 49 -21.86 -11.89 28.04
C VAL A 49 -22.26 -11.43 26.64
N LEU A 50 -23.40 -11.90 26.12
CA LEU A 50 -23.91 -11.46 24.81
C LEU A 50 -24.15 -9.95 24.76
N ALA A 51 -24.75 -9.38 25.81
CA ALA A 51 -24.99 -7.95 25.88
C ALA A 51 -23.68 -7.16 25.86
N CYS A 52 -22.74 -7.50 26.74
CA CYS A 52 -21.48 -6.79 26.88
C CYS A 52 -20.57 -6.96 25.64
N PHE A 53 -20.56 -8.14 25.03
CA PHE A 53 -19.75 -8.41 23.84
C PHE A 53 -20.24 -7.64 22.60
N PHE A 54 -21.54 -7.66 22.32
CA PHE A 54 -22.09 -7.03 21.11
C PHE A 54 -22.42 -5.54 21.27
N TYR A 55 -22.76 -5.10 22.49
CA TYR A 55 -23.27 -3.76 22.74
C TYR A 55 -22.41 -2.94 23.72
N LEU A 56 -21.27 -3.47 24.17
CA LEU A 56 -20.26 -2.77 24.99
C LEU A 56 -20.90 -2.05 26.17
N ARG A 57 -20.75 -0.71 26.26
CA ARG A 57 -21.32 0.12 27.33
C ARG A 57 -22.83 0.00 27.49
N LYS A 58 -23.59 -0.14 26.39
CA LYS A 58 -25.05 -0.37 26.47
C LYS A 58 -25.36 -1.77 26.99
N GLY A 59 -24.51 -2.73 26.65
CA GLY A 59 -24.57 -4.10 27.18
C GLY A 59 -24.30 -4.18 28.68
N PHE A 60 -23.34 -3.38 29.17
CA PHE A 60 -23.06 -3.27 30.60
C PHE A 60 -24.27 -2.72 31.38
N LEU A 61 -24.87 -1.63 30.89
CA LEU A 61 -26.10 -1.07 31.49
C LEU A 61 -27.25 -2.08 31.48
N PHE A 62 -27.44 -2.79 30.36
CA PHE A 62 -28.41 -3.89 30.27
C PHE A 62 -28.14 -4.98 31.32
N SER A 63 -26.88 -5.40 31.47
CA SER A 63 -26.49 -6.42 32.46
C SER A 63 -26.75 -5.98 33.89
N CYS A 64 -26.55 -4.69 34.20
CA CYS A 64 -26.91 -4.13 35.51
C CYS A 64 -28.43 -4.19 35.75
N ILE A 65 -29.23 -3.80 34.77
CA ILE A 65 -30.70 -3.87 34.85
C ILE A 65 -31.16 -5.32 35.02
N LEU A 66 -30.62 -6.25 34.24
CA LEU A 66 -30.95 -7.66 34.32
C LEU A 66 -30.59 -8.26 35.70
N SER A 67 -29.46 -7.83 36.27
CA SER A 67 -29.05 -8.22 37.63
C SER A 67 -29.99 -7.68 38.70
N LEU A 68 -30.48 -6.44 38.56
CA LEU A 68 -31.48 -5.86 39.46
C LEU A 68 -32.84 -6.57 39.35
N ILE A 69 -33.25 -6.98 38.15
CA ILE A 69 -34.46 -7.79 37.93
C ILE A 69 -34.33 -9.13 38.66
N TYR A 70 -33.19 -9.83 38.50
CA TYR A 70 -32.92 -11.07 39.22
C TYR A 70 -33.04 -10.89 40.74
N PHE A 71 -32.38 -9.87 41.29
CA PHE A 71 -32.43 -9.57 42.72
C PHE A 71 -33.85 -9.26 43.23
N SER A 72 -34.60 -8.49 42.46
CA SER A 72 -35.99 -8.13 42.78
C SER A 72 -36.89 -9.37 42.81
N LEU A 73 -36.74 -10.29 41.85
CA LEU A 73 -37.49 -11.55 41.82
C LEU A 73 -37.19 -12.42 43.04
N MET A 74 -35.92 -12.52 43.44
CA MET A 74 -35.51 -13.28 44.62
C MET A 74 -36.13 -12.75 45.91
N ILE A 75 -36.12 -11.43 46.11
CA ILE A 75 -36.71 -10.80 47.31
C ILE A 75 -38.23 -11.02 47.37
N ILE A 76 -38.92 -10.82 46.23
CA ILE A 76 -40.39 -10.88 46.17
C ILE A 76 -40.91 -12.28 46.48
N TYR A 77 -40.31 -13.32 45.88
CA TYR A 77 -40.81 -14.69 45.98
C TYR A 77 -40.36 -15.41 47.26
N THR A 78 -39.12 -15.21 47.69
CA THR A 78 -38.59 -15.98 48.83
C THR A 78 -38.88 -15.30 50.17
N ARG A 79 -38.83 -13.97 50.24
CA ARG A 79 -38.96 -13.17 51.47
C ARG A 79 -38.04 -13.62 52.63
N ASP A 80 -36.94 -14.30 52.30
CA ASP A 80 -35.92 -14.77 53.25
C ASP A 80 -34.66 -13.90 53.15
N MET A 81 -34.19 -13.40 54.28
CA MET A 81 -33.02 -12.51 54.37
C MET A 81 -31.71 -13.22 53.96
N ASN A 82 -31.57 -14.51 54.25
CA ASN A 82 -30.36 -15.26 53.89
C ASN A 82 -30.24 -15.41 52.38
N ILE A 83 -31.34 -15.74 51.71
CA ILE A 83 -31.41 -15.91 50.26
C ILE A 83 -31.24 -14.55 49.55
N ALA A 84 -31.77 -13.47 50.14
CA ALA A 84 -31.51 -12.11 49.65
C ALA A 84 -30.02 -11.75 49.71
N LEU A 85 -29.31 -12.12 50.77
CA LEU A 85 -27.87 -11.87 50.91
C LEU A 85 -27.07 -12.66 49.87
N GLU A 86 -27.40 -13.92 49.62
CA GLU A 86 -26.80 -14.72 48.54
C GLU A 86 -27.06 -14.09 47.16
N ALA A 87 -28.28 -13.62 46.90
CA ALA A 87 -28.64 -12.95 45.64
C ALA A 87 -27.83 -11.65 45.44
N GLY A 88 -27.57 -10.90 46.52
CA GLY A 88 -26.73 -9.71 46.49
C GLY A 88 -25.30 -10.00 46.07
N ILE A 89 -24.68 -11.06 46.61
CA ILE A 89 -23.34 -11.49 46.21
C ILE A 89 -23.32 -11.84 44.71
N ARG A 90 -24.35 -12.52 44.21
CA ARG A 90 -24.47 -12.88 42.78
C ARG A 90 -24.58 -11.67 41.88
N VAL A 91 -25.32 -10.63 42.27
CA VAL A 91 -25.40 -9.36 41.53
C VAL A 91 -24.01 -8.71 41.41
N ILE A 92 -23.23 -8.71 42.49
CA ILE A 92 -21.85 -8.18 42.45
C ILE A 92 -21.00 -8.96 41.45
N ILE A 93 -21.10 -10.30 41.43
CA ILE A 93 -20.40 -11.15 40.47
C ILE A 93 -20.86 -10.87 39.03
N PHE A 94 -22.17 -10.75 38.79
CA PHE A 94 -22.73 -10.42 37.48
C PHE A 94 -22.21 -9.08 36.95
N VAL A 95 -22.20 -8.05 37.79
CA VAL A 95 -21.67 -6.72 37.42
C VAL A 95 -20.16 -6.79 37.20
N GLY A 96 -19.42 -7.55 38.02
CA GLY A 96 -17.98 -7.78 37.85
C GLY A 96 -17.66 -8.45 36.51
N VAL A 97 -18.36 -9.55 36.19
CA VAL A 97 -18.24 -10.25 34.90
C VAL A 97 -18.62 -9.32 33.75
N ALA A 98 -19.72 -8.59 33.85
CA ALA A 98 -20.12 -7.62 32.84
C ALA A 98 -19.04 -6.56 32.60
N GLY A 99 -18.41 -6.06 33.67
CA GLY A 99 -17.30 -5.10 33.60
C GLY A 99 -16.08 -5.66 32.89
N VAL A 100 -15.62 -6.86 33.27
CA VAL A 100 -14.48 -7.55 32.64
C VAL A 100 -14.76 -7.82 31.16
N VAL A 101 -15.93 -8.39 30.83
CA VAL A 101 -16.29 -8.70 29.44
C VAL A 101 -16.38 -7.42 28.60
N THR A 102 -16.95 -6.35 29.15
CA THR A 102 -17.02 -5.05 28.45
C THR A 102 -15.61 -4.50 28.18
N TYR A 103 -14.74 -4.50 29.18
CA TYR A 103 -13.35 -4.06 29.02
C TYR A 103 -12.60 -4.88 27.96
N LEU A 104 -12.67 -6.22 28.04
CA LEU A 104 -12.01 -7.11 27.06
C LEU A 104 -12.57 -6.89 25.65
N SER A 105 -13.88 -6.73 25.52
CA SER A 105 -14.52 -6.48 24.21
C SER A 105 -14.10 -5.13 23.62
N GLU A 106 -13.97 -4.09 24.44
CA GLU A 106 -13.45 -2.78 24.00
C GLU A 106 -11.99 -2.89 23.53
N VAL A 107 -11.13 -3.60 24.28
CA VAL A 107 -9.72 -3.80 23.91
C VAL A 107 -9.57 -4.57 22.61
N ILE A 108 -10.30 -5.68 22.45
CA ILE A 108 -10.27 -6.50 21.23
C ILE A 108 -10.72 -5.69 20.03
N ARG A 109 -11.85 -4.97 20.15
CA ARG A 109 -12.39 -4.16 19.06
C ARG A 109 -11.43 -3.04 18.66
N LYS A 110 -10.83 -2.36 19.64
CA LYS A 110 -9.82 -1.34 19.38
C LYS A 110 -8.59 -1.92 18.66
N SER A 111 -8.11 -3.07 19.10
CA SER A 111 -6.98 -3.74 18.45
C SER A 111 -7.29 -4.14 17.00
N GLN A 112 -8.51 -4.61 16.73
CA GLN A 112 -8.95 -4.93 15.37
C GLN A 112 -9.06 -3.67 14.51
N ASP A 113 -9.67 -2.60 15.03
CA ASP A 113 -9.80 -1.33 14.34
C ASP A 113 -8.42 -0.71 14.02
N ASP A 114 -7.47 -0.78 14.98
CA ASP A 114 -6.11 -0.27 14.80
C ASP A 114 -5.34 -1.10 13.74
N LEU A 115 -5.48 -2.42 13.75
CA LEU A 115 -4.92 -3.28 12.69
C LEU A 115 -5.50 -2.96 11.31
N SER A 116 -6.82 -2.85 11.19
CA SER A 116 -7.48 -2.48 9.94
C SER A 116 -7.08 -1.09 9.45
N ARG A 117 -6.86 -0.14 10.36
CA ARG A 117 -6.37 1.21 10.01
C ARG A 117 -4.95 1.18 9.47
N VAL A 118 -4.05 0.47 10.13
CA VAL A 118 -2.66 0.34 9.67
C VAL A 118 -2.61 -0.34 8.31
N SER A 119 -3.33 -1.45 8.13
CA SER A 119 -3.42 -2.15 6.85
C SER A 119 -3.98 -1.27 5.73
N SER A 120 -5.12 -0.58 5.97
CA SER A 120 -5.70 0.33 4.98
C SER A 120 -4.78 1.52 4.66
N PHE A 121 -4.05 2.02 5.65
CA PHE A 121 -3.08 3.10 5.45
C PHE A 121 -1.90 2.65 4.58
N GLN A 122 -1.35 1.46 4.82
CA GLN A 122 -0.28 0.88 4.01
C GLN A 122 -0.74 0.64 2.57
N GLU A 123 -1.92 0.06 2.37
CA GLU A 123 -2.51 -0.13 1.04
C GLU A 123 -2.64 1.20 0.31
N LYS A 124 -3.17 2.24 0.97
CA LYS A 124 -3.30 3.58 0.37
C LYS A 124 -1.96 4.19 0.00
N ILE A 125 -0.92 4.02 0.80
CA ILE A 125 0.43 4.50 0.46
C ILE A 125 0.92 3.83 -0.82
N ILE A 126 0.80 2.50 -0.91
CA ILE A 126 1.27 1.75 -2.07
C ILE A 126 0.45 2.11 -3.31
N GLU A 127 -0.87 2.15 -3.17
CA GLU A 127 -1.81 2.42 -4.26
C GLU A 127 -1.59 3.83 -4.84
N ASN A 128 -1.35 4.84 -3.99
CA ASN A 128 -1.14 6.22 -4.41
C ASN A 128 0.33 6.60 -4.66
N ALA A 129 1.27 5.67 -4.54
CA ALA A 129 2.67 5.94 -4.86
C ALA A 129 2.81 6.32 -6.33
N SER A 130 3.51 7.41 -6.64
CA SER A 130 3.74 7.88 -8.03
C SER A 130 4.75 7.03 -8.80
N VAL A 131 5.26 5.96 -8.19
CA VAL A 131 6.18 5.00 -8.79
C VAL A 131 5.46 3.68 -8.96
N TRP A 132 5.81 2.94 -10.00
CA TRP A 132 5.29 1.60 -10.19
C TRP A 132 5.76 0.73 -9.02
N VAL A 133 4.82 0.16 -8.28
CA VAL A 133 5.10 -0.82 -7.23
C VAL A 133 4.43 -2.11 -7.61
N MET A 134 5.20 -3.20 -7.66
CA MET A 134 4.68 -4.54 -7.88
C MET A 134 5.38 -5.57 -7.00
N ALA A 135 4.65 -6.64 -6.67
CA ALA A 135 5.19 -7.80 -5.99
C ALA A 135 4.95 -9.04 -6.84
N VAL A 136 5.98 -9.86 -6.99
CA VAL A 136 5.95 -11.05 -7.84
C VAL A 136 6.57 -12.23 -7.10
N ASP A 137 6.10 -13.45 -7.35
CA ASP A 137 6.76 -14.65 -6.83
C ASP A 137 7.81 -15.20 -7.79
N ILE A 138 8.48 -16.30 -7.40
CA ILE A 138 9.51 -16.95 -8.20
C ILE A 138 9.00 -17.52 -9.53
N ASN A 139 7.70 -17.77 -9.66
CA ASN A 139 7.08 -18.24 -10.90
C ASN A 139 6.65 -17.07 -11.81
N GLY A 140 6.89 -15.83 -11.37
CA GLY A 140 6.48 -14.61 -12.06
C GLY A 140 4.99 -14.32 -11.94
N ILE A 141 4.28 -14.90 -10.99
CA ILE A 141 2.88 -14.53 -10.74
C ILE A 141 2.86 -13.19 -10.03
N VAL A 142 2.02 -12.27 -10.50
CA VAL A 142 1.89 -10.94 -9.90
C VAL A 142 0.91 -10.96 -8.71
N HIS A 143 1.36 -10.47 -7.55
CA HIS A 143 0.59 -10.38 -6.31
C HIS A 143 0.21 -8.95 -5.94
N LEU A 144 0.90 -7.95 -6.50
CA LEU A 144 0.64 -6.55 -6.24
C LEU A 144 0.89 -5.76 -7.51
N TRP A 145 -0.03 -4.84 -7.79
CA TRP A 145 0.01 -3.90 -8.91
C TRP A 145 -0.70 -2.63 -8.46
N ASN A 146 0.03 -1.52 -8.34
CA ASN A 146 -0.54 -0.25 -7.88
C ASN A 146 -1.03 0.62 -9.05
N THR A 147 -1.73 1.70 -8.73
CA THR A 147 -2.28 2.65 -9.73
C THR A 147 -1.21 3.18 -10.68
N ALA A 148 0.01 3.47 -10.20
CA ALA A 148 1.10 3.90 -11.09
C ALA A 148 1.52 2.82 -12.09
N ALA A 149 1.52 1.55 -11.69
CA ALA A 149 1.77 0.44 -12.61
C ALA A 149 0.69 0.36 -13.70
N GLU A 150 -0.58 0.57 -13.35
CA GLU A 150 -1.67 0.64 -14.34
C GLU A 150 -1.50 1.80 -15.32
N LEU A 151 -1.17 2.99 -14.81
CA LEU A 151 -0.98 4.19 -15.63
C LEU A 151 0.22 4.08 -16.59
N ILE A 152 1.32 3.49 -16.14
CA ILE A 152 2.54 3.35 -16.94
C ILE A 152 2.40 2.20 -17.94
N SER A 153 1.86 1.06 -17.51
CA SER A 153 1.74 -0.14 -18.36
C SER A 153 0.52 -0.12 -19.27
N GLY A 154 -0.56 0.56 -18.87
CA GLY A 154 -1.88 0.49 -19.50
C GLY A 154 -2.70 -0.75 -19.16
N TYR A 155 -2.20 -1.66 -18.32
CA TYR A 155 -2.92 -2.87 -17.87
C TYR A 155 -3.54 -2.65 -16.50
N GLN A 156 -4.83 -2.98 -16.37
CA GLN A 156 -5.53 -2.88 -15.10
C GLN A 156 -5.07 -3.98 -14.15
N LYS A 157 -5.07 -3.70 -12.85
CA LYS A 157 -4.69 -4.62 -11.78
C LYS A 157 -5.47 -5.94 -11.88
N GLU A 158 -6.76 -5.89 -12.20
CA GLU A 158 -7.61 -7.07 -12.34
C GLU A 158 -7.20 -7.98 -13.52
N GLU A 159 -6.52 -7.43 -14.53
CA GLU A 159 -6.03 -8.21 -15.69
C GLU A 159 -4.68 -8.91 -15.39
N VAL A 160 -3.98 -8.46 -14.35
CA VAL A 160 -2.58 -8.84 -14.10
C VAL A 160 -2.42 -9.68 -12.84
N LEU A 161 -3.22 -9.41 -11.80
CA LEU A 161 -3.14 -10.14 -10.53
C LEU A 161 -3.40 -11.64 -10.71
N GLY A 162 -2.55 -12.46 -10.08
CA GLY A 162 -2.65 -13.92 -10.15
C GLY A 162 -2.15 -14.53 -11.47
N GLU A 163 -1.73 -13.70 -12.41
CA GLU A 163 -1.30 -14.13 -13.74
C GLU A 163 0.19 -13.84 -13.99
N LYS A 164 0.76 -14.56 -14.95
CA LYS A 164 2.14 -14.34 -15.44
C LYS A 164 2.20 -13.97 -16.93
N THR A 165 1.05 -13.92 -17.58
CA THR A 165 0.93 -13.64 -19.03
C THR A 165 1.43 -12.24 -19.38
N ILE A 166 1.33 -11.31 -18.42
CA ILE A 166 1.78 -9.91 -18.55
C ILE A 166 3.23 -9.77 -19.02
N TRP A 167 4.12 -10.69 -18.64
CA TRP A 167 5.54 -10.61 -19.05
C TRP A 167 5.74 -10.73 -20.56
N LYS A 168 4.93 -11.58 -21.21
CA LYS A 168 4.96 -11.77 -22.67
C LYS A 168 4.36 -10.57 -23.39
N SER A 169 3.34 -9.96 -22.80
CA SER A 169 2.72 -8.75 -23.35
C SER A 169 3.65 -7.54 -23.26
N MET A 170 4.36 -7.37 -22.14
CA MET A 170 5.31 -6.28 -21.94
C MET A 170 6.64 -6.48 -22.70
N HIS A 171 7.02 -7.73 -23.00
CA HIS A 171 8.25 -8.07 -23.72
C HIS A 171 7.93 -8.98 -24.92
N PRO A 172 7.37 -8.41 -26.00
CA PRO A 172 6.96 -9.18 -27.17
C PRO A 172 8.14 -9.81 -27.92
N ASP A 173 9.36 -9.27 -27.78
CA ASP A 173 10.58 -9.92 -28.26
C ASP A 173 11.03 -10.99 -27.25
N PRO A 174 10.97 -12.29 -27.61
CA PRO A 174 11.28 -13.37 -26.69
C PRO A 174 12.72 -13.31 -26.17
N LYS A 175 13.68 -12.87 -27.00
CA LYS A 175 15.09 -12.79 -26.61
C LYS A 175 15.30 -11.76 -25.51
N THR A 176 14.69 -10.59 -25.64
CA THR A 176 14.74 -9.55 -24.62
C THR A 176 14.07 -10.01 -23.33
N GLY A 177 12.89 -10.62 -23.41
CA GLY A 177 12.17 -11.14 -22.24
C GLY A 177 12.95 -12.22 -21.47
N GLU A 178 13.54 -13.18 -22.18
CA GLU A 178 14.36 -14.25 -21.59
C GLU A 178 15.63 -13.69 -20.92
N MET A 179 16.33 -12.75 -21.58
CA MET A 179 17.52 -12.11 -21.02
C MET A 179 17.21 -11.35 -19.73
N ILE A 180 16.12 -10.59 -19.70
CA ILE A 180 15.65 -9.85 -18.52
C ILE A 180 15.35 -10.82 -17.38
N MET A 181 14.55 -11.85 -17.65
CA MET A 181 14.16 -12.83 -16.62
C MET A 181 15.38 -13.56 -16.06
N HIS A 182 16.30 -13.99 -16.91
CA HIS A 182 17.53 -14.65 -16.49
C HIS A 182 18.40 -13.73 -15.61
N THR A 183 18.50 -12.44 -15.95
CA THR A 183 19.24 -11.45 -15.14
C THR A 183 18.60 -11.27 -13.76
N ILE A 184 17.27 -11.19 -13.71
CA ILE A 184 16.51 -11.05 -12.47
C ILE A 184 16.70 -12.29 -11.58
N LEU A 185 16.52 -13.49 -12.13
CA LEU A 185 16.67 -14.76 -11.40
C LEU A 185 18.10 -14.98 -10.87
N ASN A 186 19.12 -14.56 -11.63
CA ASN A 186 20.51 -14.67 -11.18
C ASN A 186 20.84 -13.71 -10.03
N ALA A 187 20.33 -12.48 -10.09
CA ALA A 187 20.52 -11.53 -9.01
C ALA A 187 19.80 -11.99 -7.73
N ILE A 188 18.56 -12.47 -7.88
CA ILE A 188 17.77 -13.06 -6.81
C ILE A 188 18.47 -14.26 -6.17
N SER A 189 18.93 -15.23 -6.97
CA SER A 189 19.54 -16.47 -6.46
C SER A 189 20.89 -16.22 -5.78
N SER A 190 21.59 -15.15 -6.15
CA SER A 190 22.82 -14.72 -5.48
C SER A 190 22.56 -13.86 -4.23
N GLY A 191 21.29 -13.58 -3.87
CA GLY A 191 20.92 -12.69 -2.77
C GLY A 191 21.30 -11.23 -3.02
N THR A 192 21.52 -10.85 -4.28
CA THR A 192 21.96 -9.51 -4.67
C THR A 192 20.75 -8.66 -5.06
N GLU A 193 20.62 -7.47 -4.47
CA GLU A 193 19.62 -6.49 -4.89
C GLU A 193 19.93 -5.97 -6.30
N LEU A 194 18.94 -5.95 -7.19
CA LEU A 194 19.06 -5.23 -8.46
C LEU A 194 18.73 -3.77 -8.24
N LYS A 195 19.67 -2.89 -8.56
CA LYS A 195 19.50 -1.43 -8.49
C LYS A 195 19.63 -0.81 -9.85
N SER A 196 18.71 0.09 -10.16
CA SER A 196 18.67 0.84 -11.42
C SER A 196 18.77 -0.04 -12.66
N PHE A 197 18.17 -1.23 -12.63
CA PHE A 197 18.15 -2.13 -13.78
C PHE A 197 17.15 -1.62 -14.80
N GLU A 198 17.64 -1.13 -15.94
CA GLU A 198 16.80 -0.52 -16.97
C GLU A 198 16.30 -1.57 -17.96
N THR A 199 14.98 -1.68 -18.12
CA THR A 199 14.39 -2.57 -19.13
C THR A 199 13.43 -1.81 -20.05
N PRO A 200 13.47 -2.10 -21.37
CA PRO A 200 12.41 -1.65 -22.27
C PRO A 200 11.15 -2.51 -22.05
N ILE A 201 10.00 -1.86 -21.93
CA ILE A 201 8.69 -2.52 -21.92
C ILE A 201 7.82 -1.96 -23.04
N GLN A 202 6.86 -2.76 -23.49
CA GLN A 202 5.76 -2.31 -24.31
C GLN A 202 4.50 -2.17 -23.44
N ALA A 203 3.93 -0.97 -23.40
CA ALA A 203 2.65 -0.71 -22.78
C ALA A 203 1.50 -1.29 -23.63
N LYS A 204 0.31 -1.43 -23.04
CA LYS A 204 -0.88 -2.02 -23.70
C LYS A 204 -1.29 -1.29 -24.99
N ASN A 205 -1.04 0.01 -25.06
CA ASN A 205 -1.30 0.84 -26.24
C ASN A 205 -0.22 0.70 -27.34
N GLY A 206 0.85 -0.06 -27.10
CA GLY A 206 1.97 -0.27 -28.01
C GLY A 206 3.19 0.62 -27.75
N ASP A 207 3.08 1.62 -26.88
CA ASP A 207 4.17 2.55 -26.58
C ASP A 207 5.36 1.83 -25.94
N LYS A 208 6.57 2.21 -26.38
CA LYS A 208 7.80 1.69 -25.79
C LYS A 208 8.22 2.60 -24.66
N ARG A 209 8.35 2.03 -23.47
CA ARG A 209 8.81 2.73 -22.27
C ARG A 209 10.09 2.11 -21.75
N ILE A 210 10.89 2.89 -21.05
CA ILE A 210 12.09 2.41 -20.37
C ILE A 210 11.87 2.57 -18.87
N ILE A 211 11.84 1.45 -18.16
CA ILE A 211 11.62 1.43 -16.72
C ILE A 211 12.93 1.11 -16.02
N SER A 212 13.30 1.95 -15.05
CA SER A 212 14.41 1.68 -14.13
C SER A 212 13.88 0.95 -12.90
N TRP A 213 14.33 -0.28 -12.69
CA TRP A 213 13.86 -1.15 -11.62
C TRP A 213 14.82 -1.21 -10.45
N ASN A 214 14.24 -1.18 -9.25
CA ASN A 214 14.88 -1.67 -8.04
C ASN A 214 14.12 -2.91 -7.56
N ILE A 215 14.81 -4.04 -7.47
CA ILE A 215 14.19 -5.33 -7.13
C ILE A 215 14.89 -5.90 -5.89
N LYS A 216 14.09 -6.27 -4.89
CA LYS A 216 14.57 -6.90 -3.65
C LYS A 216 13.65 -8.03 -3.20
N GLU A 217 14.22 -9.02 -2.54
CA GLU A 217 13.46 -10.05 -1.84
C GLU A 217 12.75 -9.44 -0.61
N LEU A 218 11.53 -9.90 -0.32
CA LEU A 218 10.79 -9.53 0.88
C LEU A 218 11.09 -10.56 1.99
N PRO A 219 11.80 -10.18 3.07
CA PRO A 219 12.43 -11.13 4.01
C PRO A 219 11.49 -11.82 5.02
N GLU A 220 10.16 -11.77 4.88
CA GLU A 220 9.25 -12.16 5.98
C GLU A 220 8.06 -13.06 5.60
N ILE A 221 7.98 -13.55 4.37
CA ILE A 221 6.98 -14.56 4.00
C ILE A 221 7.66 -15.92 4.14
N LYS A 222 7.07 -16.85 4.90
CA LYS A 222 7.61 -18.22 5.14
C LYS A 222 8.29 -18.77 3.88
N ASP A 223 9.40 -19.48 4.04
CA ASP A 223 10.37 -19.90 3.00
C ASP A 223 9.76 -20.51 1.69
N GLU A 224 8.51 -21.00 1.74
CA GLU A 224 7.78 -21.53 0.58
C GLU A 224 7.10 -20.46 -0.30
N ASP A 225 6.98 -19.21 0.16
CA ASP A 225 6.28 -18.10 -0.49
C ASP A 225 7.20 -16.88 -0.73
N LYS A 226 8.43 -17.12 -1.19
CA LYS A 226 9.36 -16.02 -1.51
C LYS A 226 8.75 -15.09 -2.56
N LYS A 227 8.60 -13.82 -2.18
CA LYS A 227 8.14 -12.73 -3.05
C LYS A 227 9.21 -11.67 -3.20
N TYR A 228 9.21 -11.05 -4.37
CA TYR A 228 10.12 -9.98 -4.75
C TYR A 228 9.32 -8.70 -4.92
N LEU A 229 9.76 -7.64 -4.26
CA LEU A 229 9.26 -6.30 -4.47
C LEU A 229 10.07 -5.66 -5.58
N ALA A 230 9.39 -5.22 -6.64
CA ALA A 230 9.96 -4.44 -7.72
C ALA A 230 9.33 -3.04 -7.73
N ILE A 231 10.19 -2.03 -7.68
CA ILE A 231 9.82 -0.62 -7.80
C ILE A 231 10.37 -0.10 -9.12
N GLY A 232 9.47 0.35 -10.00
CA GLY A 232 9.79 0.86 -11.33
C GLY A 232 9.60 2.37 -11.42
N ILE A 233 10.55 3.06 -12.03
CA ILE A 233 10.44 4.47 -12.40
C ILE A 233 10.49 4.54 -13.93
N ASP A 234 9.47 5.17 -14.54
CA ASP A 234 9.49 5.47 -15.96
C ASP A 234 10.54 6.56 -16.23
N ILE A 235 11.58 6.21 -16.97
CA ILE A 235 12.68 7.10 -17.35
C ILE A 235 12.71 7.36 -18.86
N THR A 236 11.61 7.07 -19.58
CA THR A 236 11.52 7.19 -21.04
C THR A 236 11.91 8.59 -21.51
N GLU A 237 11.24 9.63 -20.99
CA GLU A 237 11.52 11.03 -21.33
C GLU A 237 12.98 11.42 -21.04
N LYS A 238 13.54 10.94 -19.92
CA LYS A 238 14.93 11.20 -19.53
C LYS A 238 15.92 10.58 -20.51
N VAL A 239 15.67 9.34 -20.94
CA VAL A 239 16.52 8.64 -21.91
C VAL A 239 16.40 9.26 -23.29
N GLU A 240 15.19 9.61 -23.71
CA GLU A 240 14.92 10.29 -24.99
C GLU A 240 15.61 11.65 -25.05
N SER A 241 15.42 12.50 -24.04
CA SER A 241 16.08 13.81 -23.93
C SER A 241 17.61 13.68 -23.98
N ARG A 242 18.18 12.68 -23.29
CA ARG A 242 19.62 12.41 -23.34
C ARG A 242 20.09 11.97 -24.73
N ARG A 243 19.29 11.16 -25.44
CA ARG A 243 19.60 10.71 -26.81
C ARG A 243 19.52 11.86 -27.80
N GLU A 244 18.52 12.73 -27.70
CA GLU A 244 18.38 13.91 -28.56
C GLU A 244 19.52 14.89 -28.34
N LEU A 245 19.88 15.16 -27.09
CA LEU A 245 21.03 16.01 -26.76
C LEU A 245 22.33 15.43 -27.34
N LYS A 246 22.53 14.11 -27.23
CA LYS A 246 23.71 13.43 -27.79
C LYS A 246 23.74 13.56 -29.31
N LYS A 247 22.63 13.26 -30.01
CA LYS A 247 22.53 13.40 -31.47
C LYS A 247 22.76 14.84 -31.93
N SER A 248 22.22 15.82 -31.22
CA SER A 248 22.42 17.24 -31.52
C SER A 248 23.90 17.64 -31.37
N ARG A 249 24.56 17.20 -30.29
CA ARG A 249 26.00 17.41 -30.09
C ARG A 249 26.86 16.76 -31.17
N GLU A 250 26.58 15.51 -31.52
CA GLU A 250 27.31 14.79 -32.58
C GLU A 250 27.13 15.47 -33.93
N ARG A 251 25.90 15.85 -34.28
CA ARG A 251 25.60 16.58 -35.52
C ARG A 251 26.27 17.96 -35.56
N TRP A 252 26.25 18.69 -34.45
CA TRP A 252 26.93 19.99 -34.34
C TRP A 252 28.45 19.82 -34.52
N ALA A 253 29.05 18.85 -33.83
CA ALA A 253 30.48 18.57 -33.94
C ALA A 253 30.87 18.16 -35.36
N GLU A 254 30.03 17.37 -36.05
CA GLU A 254 30.25 16.99 -37.43
C GLU A 254 30.18 18.19 -38.38
N ILE A 255 29.14 19.03 -38.26
CA ILE A 255 28.99 20.24 -39.09
C ILE A 255 30.16 21.20 -38.84
N PHE A 256 30.50 21.45 -37.58
CA PHE A 256 31.58 22.36 -37.19
C PHE A 256 32.93 21.88 -37.74
N SER A 257 33.28 20.61 -37.50
CA SER A 257 34.58 20.05 -37.89
C SER A 257 34.74 19.83 -39.40
N LYS A 258 33.68 19.41 -40.09
CA LYS A 258 33.72 19.12 -41.54
C LYS A 258 33.37 20.32 -42.43
N SER A 259 32.91 21.43 -41.85
CA SER A 259 32.65 22.66 -42.62
C SER A 259 33.92 23.10 -43.35
N LEU A 260 33.78 23.42 -44.64
CA LEU A 260 34.85 23.98 -45.46
C LEU A 260 35.07 25.48 -45.18
N ASN A 261 34.07 26.14 -44.60
CA ASN A 261 34.19 27.55 -44.20
C ASN A 261 34.93 27.66 -42.87
N PRO A 262 35.87 28.61 -42.72
CA PRO A 262 36.44 29.00 -41.43
C PRO A 262 35.35 29.44 -40.46
N ILE A 263 35.32 28.84 -39.28
CA ILE A 263 34.38 29.18 -38.20
C ILE A 263 35.19 29.35 -36.91
N ALA A 264 35.00 30.49 -36.25
CA ALA A 264 35.44 30.74 -34.88
C ALA A 264 34.23 31.01 -34.00
N LEU A 265 34.28 30.50 -32.78
CA LEU A 265 33.35 30.83 -31.71
C LEU A 265 34.04 31.74 -30.72
N TYR A 266 33.28 32.73 -30.23
CA TYR A 266 33.76 33.76 -29.33
C TYR A 266 32.86 33.89 -28.12
N GLN A 267 33.43 34.33 -27.02
CA GLN A 267 32.70 34.82 -25.86
C GLN A 267 33.11 36.27 -25.60
N ALA A 268 32.14 37.16 -25.48
CA ALA A 268 32.37 38.54 -25.10
C ALA A 268 32.95 38.63 -23.68
N VAL A 269 33.96 39.46 -23.51
CA VAL A 269 34.57 39.80 -22.22
C VAL A 269 34.64 41.33 -22.10
N ASP A 270 34.93 41.82 -20.89
CA ASP A 270 35.07 43.26 -20.61
C ASP A 270 33.87 44.08 -21.12
N ASP A 271 32.65 43.65 -20.78
CA ASP A 271 31.38 44.25 -21.23
C ASP A 271 31.24 44.39 -22.76
N GLY A 272 31.89 43.50 -23.51
CA GLY A 272 31.86 43.48 -24.98
C GLY A 272 32.93 44.36 -25.62
N ALA A 273 33.88 44.89 -24.84
CA ALA A 273 35.05 45.59 -25.36
C ALA A 273 36.03 44.66 -26.08
N ASP A 274 36.01 43.36 -25.77
CA ASP A 274 36.89 42.36 -26.37
C ASP A 274 36.22 40.97 -26.41
N PHE A 275 36.84 40.02 -27.11
CA PHE A 275 36.32 38.68 -27.36
C PHE A 275 37.39 37.62 -27.14
N VAL A 276 37.06 36.57 -26.39
CA VAL A 276 37.94 35.40 -26.22
C VAL A 276 37.48 34.28 -27.14
N PHE A 277 38.42 33.65 -27.86
CA PHE A 277 38.12 32.46 -28.66
C PHE A 277 37.71 31.30 -27.75
N THR A 278 36.51 30.76 -27.96
CA THR A 278 36.03 29.58 -27.23
C THR A 278 36.23 28.29 -28.01
N ASP A 279 36.20 28.36 -29.35
CA ASP A 279 36.55 27.26 -30.23
C ASP A 279 36.85 27.76 -31.65
N ILE A 280 37.62 27.00 -32.43
CA ILE A 280 37.81 27.22 -33.87
C ILE A 280 37.73 25.88 -34.62
N ASN A 281 37.26 25.91 -35.86
CA ASN A 281 37.17 24.69 -36.66
C ASN A 281 38.45 24.43 -37.49
N PRO A 282 38.67 23.20 -37.98
CA PRO A 282 39.86 22.86 -38.76
C PRO A 282 40.03 23.66 -40.06
N ALA A 283 38.96 24.21 -40.63
CA ALA A 283 39.06 25.08 -41.79
C ALA A 283 39.74 26.41 -41.45
N LEU A 284 39.41 27.00 -40.30
CA LEU A 284 40.06 28.22 -39.82
C LEU A 284 41.53 27.98 -39.49
N GLU A 285 41.86 26.88 -38.82
CA GLU A 285 43.25 26.50 -38.56
C GLU A 285 44.09 26.44 -39.84
N ARG A 286 43.52 25.92 -40.94
CA ARG A 286 44.20 25.86 -42.24
C ARG A 286 44.34 27.21 -42.93
N VAL A 287 43.31 28.05 -42.87
CA VAL A 287 43.29 29.36 -43.55
C VAL A 287 44.20 30.35 -42.83
N GLU A 288 44.07 30.45 -41.50
CA GLU A 288 44.87 31.37 -40.68
C GLU A 288 46.24 30.79 -40.31
N LYS A 289 46.45 29.49 -40.50
CA LYS A 289 47.66 28.75 -40.08
C LYS A 289 47.94 28.88 -38.57
N LEU A 290 46.88 29.03 -37.79
CA LEU A 290 46.93 29.12 -36.34
C LEU A 290 46.33 27.84 -35.75
N PRO A 291 47.08 27.05 -34.97
CA PRO A 291 46.54 25.84 -34.34
C PRO A 291 45.55 26.21 -33.23
N LYS A 292 44.50 25.41 -33.08
CA LYS A 292 43.43 25.62 -32.10
C LYS A 292 43.95 25.80 -30.68
N GLU A 293 44.95 25.02 -30.30
CA GLU A 293 45.55 25.04 -28.96
C GLU A 293 46.22 26.38 -28.60
N GLU A 294 46.67 27.15 -29.61
CA GLU A 294 47.33 28.44 -29.40
C GLU A 294 46.35 29.61 -29.36
N VAL A 295 45.12 29.41 -29.86
CA VAL A 295 44.12 30.47 -30.06
C VAL A 295 43.01 30.39 -29.01
N VAL A 296 42.52 29.19 -28.70
CA VAL A 296 41.41 28.99 -27.75
C VAL A 296 41.81 29.46 -26.36
N GLY A 297 40.96 30.29 -25.75
CA GLY A 297 41.17 30.91 -24.44
C GLY A 297 41.91 32.25 -24.49
N ARG A 298 42.36 32.71 -25.67
CA ARG A 298 43.04 34.00 -25.82
C ARG A 298 42.11 35.06 -26.41
N LYS A 299 42.43 36.32 -26.14
CA LYS A 299 41.70 37.49 -26.63
C LYS A 299 41.95 37.74 -28.11
N ILE A 300 40.94 38.25 -28.83
CA ILE A 300 41.04 38.57 -30.24
C ILE A 300 42.16 39.57 -30.48
N THR A 301 42.28 40.60 -29.64
CA THR A 301 43.28 41.65 -29.78
C THR A 301 44.70 41.17 -29.51
N GLU A 302 44.88 40.05 -28.80
CA GLU A 302 46.19 39.43 -28.58
C GLU A 302 46.67 38.66 -29.81
N ILE A 303 45.74 37.99 -30.52
CA ILE A 303 46.05 37.17 -31.69
C ILE A 303 46.10 38.03 -32.96
N PHE A 304 45.18 38.98 -33.08
CA PHE A 304 45.08 39.93 -34.19
C PHE A 304 45.10 41.37 -33.64
N PRO A 305 46.27 41.87 -33.20
CA PRO A 305 46.44 43.27 -32.90
C PRO A 305 46.35 44.06 -34.21
N GLY A 306 45.24 44.76 -34.42
CA GLY A 306 45.01 45.60 -35.60
C GLY A 306 46.07 46.67 -35.80
#